data_AF-A0A538EI73-F1
#
_entry.id   AF-A0A538EI73-F1
#
_cell.length_a   1.000
_cell.length_b   1.000
_cell.length_c   1.000
_cell.angle_alpha   90.00
_cell.angle_beta   90.00
_cell.angle_gamma   90.00
#
_symmetry.space_group_name_H-M   'P 1'
#
loop_
_entity.id
_entity.type
_entity.pdbx_description
1 polymer ?
#
loop_
_entity_poly.entity_id
_entity_poly.type
_entity_poly.pdbx_seq_one_letter_code
_entity_poly.pdbx_strand_id
1 'polypeptide(L)'
;AGAYVLGALTPADRSAYERHLATCARCREEVAQLAGLPGLLGRLDAEVALGVGEEPKAPPLLLDSVLNRARAERQRNGRRTRWHRAGVLLAAACLAILAGLGVGVVGGSGAARPVVAALSPVDRDAPVAAVVGYWAN
;
A
#
# COMPACT_ATOMS: atom_id res chain seq x y z
N ALA A 1 -10.18 35.71 26.92
CA ALA A 1 -9.63 35.00 28.10
C ALA A 1 -8.10 34.98 28.13
N GLY A 2 -7.40 34.55 27.07
CA GLY A 2 -5.93 34.46 27.05
C GLY A 2 -5.19 35.75 27.43
N ALA A 3 -5.46 36.87 26.75
CA ALA A 3 -4.82 38.16 27.07
C ALA A 3 -5.10 38.64 28.51
N TYR A 4 -6.26 38.32 29.07
CA TYR A 4 -6.59 38.63 30.47
C TYR A 4 -5.74 37.79 31.44
N VAL A 5 -5.67 36.49 31.22
CA VAL A 5 -4.93 35.53 32.05
C VAL A 5 -3.42 35.79 31.99
N LEU A 6 -2.90 36.15 30.82
CA LEU A 6 -1.49 36.48 30.62
C LEU A 6 -1.15 37.94 30.99
N GLY A 7 -2.12 38.74 31.45
CA GLY A 7 -1.89 40.13 31.85
C GLY A 7 -1.54 41.09 30.71
N ALA A 8 -1.87 40.74 29.46
CA ALA A 8 -1.57 41.52 28.26
C ALA A 8 -2.63 42.60 27.93
N LEU A 9 -3.68 42.73 28.75
CA LEU A 9 -4.70 43.77 28.59
C LEU A 9 -4.23 45.10 29.20
N THR A 10 -4.63 46.20 28.58
CA THR A 10 -4.50 47.53 29.19
C THR A 10 -5.38 47.63 30.45
N PRO A 11 -5.11 48.55 31.38
CA PRO A 11 -5.95 48.72 32.58
C PRO A 11 -7.42 48.99 32.25
N ALA A 12 -7.68 49.78 31.20
CA ALA A 12 -9.04 50.08 30.73
C ALA A 12 -9.73 48.81 30.23
N ASP A 13 -9.08 48.04 29.37
CA ASP A 13 -9.65 46.80 28.81
C ASP A 13 -9.84 45.73 29.88
N ARG A 14 -8.93 45.65 30.86
CA ARG A 14 -9.06 44.74 32.01
C ARG A 14 -10.33 45.05 32.80
N SER A 15 -10.58 46.32 33.14
CA SER A 15 -11.79 46.71 33.87
C SER A 15 -13.08 46.41 33.10
N ALA A 16 -13.06 46.58 31.77
CA ALA A 16 -14.18 46.24 30.91
C ALA A 16 -14.42 44.73 30.87
N TYR A 17 -13.34 43.94 30.80
CA TYR A 17 -13.42 42.49 30.80
C TYR A 17 -13.93 41.94 32.14
N GLU A 18 -13.51 42.51 33.27
CA GLU A 18 -13.98 42.12 34.61
C GLU A 18 -15.48 42.39 34.80
N ARG A 19 -15.99 43.53 34.30
CA ARG A 19 -17.44 43.80 34.26
C ARG A 19 -18.20 42.75 33.45
N HIS A 20 -17.64 42.30 32.33
CA HIS A 20 -18.23 41.22 31.53
C HIS A 20 -18.19 39.86 32.25
N LEU A 21 -17.10 39.56 32.95
CA LEU A 21 -16.97 38.32 33.72
C LEU A 21 -18.00 38.23 34.86
N ALA A 22 -18.48 39.36 35.40
CA ALA A 22 -19.54 39.36 36.41
C ALA A 22 -20.85 38.73 35.89
N THR A 23 -21.17 38.92 34.60
CA THR A 23 -22.46 38.52 34.02
C THR A 23 -22.38 37.31 33.09
N CYS A 24 -21.19 36.93 32.62
CA CYS A 24 -21.02 35.86 31.62
C CYS A 24 -20.35 34.61 32.20
N ALA A 25 -21.14 33.55 32.43
CA ALA A 25 -20.63 32.26 32.92
C ALA A 25 -19.64 31.60 31.96
N ARG A 26 -19.93 31.64 30.65
CA ARG A 26 -19.07 31.08 29.59
C ARG A 26 -17.66 31.67 29.62
N CYS A 27 -17.54 33.00 29.75
CA CYS A 27 -16.23 33.65 29.80
C CYS A 27 -15.47 33.36 31.10
N ARG A 28 -16.17 33.15 32.23
CA ARG A 28 -15.53 32.68 33.47
C ARG A 28 -14.95 31.28 33.30
N GLU A 29 -15.68 30.41 32.61
CA GLU A 29 -15.21 29.05 32.33
C GLU A 29 -14.00 29.04 31.40
N GLU A 30 -13.99 29.87 30.34
CA GLU A 30 -12.81 30.05 29.49
C GLU A 30 -11.58 30.53 30.28
N VAL A 31 -11.76 31.46 31.22
CA VAL A 31 -10.66 31.91 32.10
C VAL A 31 -10.18 30.77 32.99
N ALA A 32 -11.09 29.96 33.55
CA ALA A 32 -10.74 28.81 34.38
C ALA A 32 -9.94 27.75 33.60
N GLN A 33 -10.32 27.48 32.34
CA GLN A 33 -9.59 26.54 31.47
C GLN A 33 -8.16 26.99 31.19
N LEU A 34 -7.92 28.31 31.13
CA LEU A 34 -6.61 28.87 30.81
C LEU A 34 -5.78 29.23 32.06
N ALA A 35 -6.35 29.20 33.27
CA ALA A 35 -5.71 29.68 34.50
C ALA A 35 -4.40 28.96 34.86
N GLY A 36 -4.20 27.72 34.38
CA GLY A 36 -2.95 26.98 34.57
C GLY A 36 -1.81 27.40 33.62
N LEU A 37 -2.12 28.04 32.49
CA LEU A 37 -1.12 28.37 31.46
C LEU A 37 -0.02 29.31 31.95
N PRO A 38 -0.28 30.40 32.70
CA PRO A 38 0.78 31.29 33.19
C PRO A 38 1.83 30.54 34.02
N GLY A 39 1.39 29.60 34.85
CA GLY A 39 2.29 28.78 35.68
C GLY A 39 3.14 27.81 34.86
N LEU A 40 2.62 27.29 33.75
CA LEU A 40 3.39 26.47 32.81
C LEU A 40 4.39 27.31 32.01
N LEU A 41 3.96 28.47 31.53
CA LEU A 41 4.83 29.39 30.77
C LEU A 41 5.94 29.98 31.64
N GLY A 42 5.69 30.22 32.93
CA GLY A 42 6.71 30.67 33.89
C GLY A 42 7.83 29.66 34.15
N ARG A 43 7.72 28.42 33.66
CA ARG A 43 8.80 27.42 33.71
C ARG A 43 9.75 27.49 32.52
N LEU A 44 9.42 28.26 31.49
CA LEU A 44 10.29 28.42 30.33
C LEU A 44 11.47 29.32 30.70
N ASP A 45 12.67 28.89 30.32
CA ASP A 45 13.87 29.73 30.41
C ASP A 45 13.71 30.96 29.51
N ALA A 46 14.20 32.11 29.97
CA ALA A 46 14.07 33.38 29.25
C ALA A 46 14.70 33.31 27.84
N GLU A 47 15.85 32.63 27.70
CA GLU A 47 16.52 32.41 26.41
C GLU A 47 15.65 31.62 25.42
N VAL A 48 14.93 30.61 25.92
CA VAL A 48 14.01 29.81 25.11
C VAL A 48 12.78 30.62 24.74
N ALA A 49 12.24 31.42 25.66
CA ALA A 49 11.10 32.29 25.42
C ALA A 49 11.40 33.36 24.36
N LEU A 50 12.61 33.92 24.36
CA LEU A 50 13.05 34.90 23.35
C LEU A 50 13.22 34.28 21.95
N GLY A 51 13.54 32.99 21.88
CA GLY A 51 13.59 32.25 20.61
C GLY A 51 12.22 31.83 20.07
N VAL A 52 11.12 32.05 20.82
CA VAL A 52 9.77 31.71 20.35
C VAL A 52 9.37 32.66 19.22
N GLY A 53 9.21 32.10 18.01
CA GLY A 53 8.90 32.86 16.80
C GLY A 53 10.10 33.09 15.88
N GLU A 54 11.31 32.76 16.34
CA GLU A 54 12.47 32.61 15.47
C GLU A 54 12.28 31.34 14.62
N GLU A 55 12.45 31.43 13.31
CA GLU A 55 12.45 30.26 12.45
C GLU A 55 13.64 29.36 12.86
N PRO A 56 13.42 28.09 13.23
CA PRO A 56 14.51 27.23 13.66
C PRO A 56 15.52 27.14 12.51
N LYS A 57 16.72 27.68 12.71
CA LYS A 57 17.82 27.55 11.75
C LYS A 57 18.18 26.08 11.64
N ALA A 58 17.56 25.40 10.67
CA ALA A 58 17.92 24.04 10.33
C ALA A 58 19.42 24.04 9.97
N PRO A 59 20.24 23.19 10.60
CA PRO A 59 21.64 23.09 10.23
C PRO A 59 21.73 22.80 8.73
N PRO A 60 22.53 23.55 7.95
CA PRO A 60 22.51 23.52 6.49
C PRO A 60 22.73 22.11 5.91
N LEU A 61 23.44 21.26 6.67
CA LEU A 61 23.78 19.89 6.27
C LEU A 61 22.65 18.87 6.49
N LEU A 62 21.64 19.15 7.33
CA LEU A 62 20.58 18.19 7.58
C LEU A 62 19.68 18.02 6.35
N LEU A 63 19.33 19.11 5.68
CA LEU A 63 18.49 19.06 4.48
C LEU A 63 19.17 18.25 3.38
N ASP A 64 20.43 18.54 3.09
CA ASP A 64 21.20 17.83 2.07
C ASP A 64 21.35 16.34 2.40
N SER A 65 21.60 16.00 3.67
CA SER A 65 21.72 14.61 4.10
C SER A 65 20.41 13.82 3.90
N VAL A 66 19.26 14.44 4.21
CA VAL A 66 17.93 13.82 4.04
C VAL A 66 17.60 13.66 2.56
N LEU A 67 17.85 14.68 1.74
CA LEU A 67 17.63 14.61 0.30
C LEU A 67 18.52 13.57 -0.37
N ASN A 68 19.79 13.50 0.01
CA ASN A 68 20.72 12.49 -0.51
C ASN A 68 20.30 11.08 -0.10
N ARG A 69 19.85 10.89 1.14
CA ARG A 69 19.32 9.60 1.60
C ARG A 69 18.07 9.18 0.83
N ALA A 70 17.11 10.10 0.64
CA ALA A 70 15.91 9.84 -0.13
C ALA A 70 16.19 9.49 -1.60
N ARG A 71 17.15 10.18 -2.23
CA ARG A 71 17.62 9.86 -3.60
C ARG A 71 18.27 8.48 -3.67
N ALA A 72 19.12 8.14 -2.71
CA ALA A 72 19.79 6.83 -2.66
C ALA A 72 18.79 5.68 -2.51
N GLU A 73 17.75 5.83 -1.68
CA GLU A 73 16.69 4.84 -1.51
C GLU A 73 15.86 4.65 -2.79
N ARG A 74 15.46 5.74 -3.46
CA ARG A 74 14.75 5.66 -4.75
C ARG A 74 15.58 4.95 -5.81
N GLN A 75 16.88 5.24 -5.90
CA GLN A 75 17.78 4.58 -6.85
C GLN A 75 17.93 3.08 -6.57
N ARG A 76 18.07 2.68 -5.31
CA ARG A 76 18.17 1.26 -4.91
C ARG A 76 16.90 0.49 -5.27
N ASN A 77 15.73 1.08 -5.01
CA ASN A 77 14.45 0.45 -5.35
C ASN A 77 14.27 0.33 -6.87
N GLY A 78 14.56 1.39 -7.62
CA GLY A 78 14.50 1.38 -9.08
C GLY A 78 15.47 0.38 -9.72
N ARG A 79 16.66 0.20 -9.15
CA ARG A 79 17.59 -0.85 -9.60
C ARG A 79 16.98 -2.23 -9.36
N ARG A 80 16.54 -2.55 -8.13
CA ARG A 80 15.96 -3.86 -7.80
C ARG A 80 14.82 -4.24 -8.74
N THR A 81 13.88 -3.35 -9.00
CA THR A 81 12.75 -3.65 -9.90
C THR A 81 13.21 -3.91 -11.34
N ARG A 82 14.21 -3.18 -11.85
CA ARG A 82 14.80 -3.44 -13.17
C ARG A 82 15.51 -4.79 -13.23
N TRP A 83 16.30 -5.16 -12.22
CA TRP A 83 16.99 -6.45 -12.16
C TRP A 83 15.99 -7.61 -12.08
N HIS A 84 14.92 -7.49 -11.29
CA HIS A 84 13.85 -8.49 -11.25
C HIS A 84 13.15 -8.63 -12.61
N ARG A 85 12.80 -7.51 -13.27
CA ARG A 85 12.20 -7.55 -14.61
C ARG A 85 13.12 -8.19 -15.64
N ALA A 86 14.41 -7.83 -15.63
CA ALA A 86 15.40 -8.41 -16.53
C ALA A 86 15.54 -9.92 -16.31
N GLY A 87 15.59 -10.38 -15.06
CA GLY A 87 15.62 -11.80 -14.71
C GLY A 87 14.37 -12.56 -15.17
N VAL A 88 13.18 -11.97 -14.97
CA VAL A 88 11.91 -12.57 -15.43
C VAL A 88 11.84 -12.65 -16.95
N LEU A 89 12.23 -11.59 -17.67
CA LEU A 89 12.26 -11.59 -19.13
C LEU A 89 13.25 -12.63 -19.68
N LEU A 90 14.43 -12.75 -19.07
CA LEU A 90 15.43 -13.73 -19.47
C LEU A 90 14.94 -15.17 -19.23
N ALA A 91 14.33 -15.44 -18.07
CA ALA A 91 13.74 -16.74 -17.77
C ALA A 91 12.59 -17.10 -18.74
N ALA A 92 11.71 -16.14 -19.05
CA ALA A 92 10.63 -16.33 -20.00
C ALA A 92 11.16 -16.63 -21.42
N ALA A 93 12.22 -15.94 -21.85
CA ALA A 93 12.87 -16.21 -23.14
C ALA A 93 13.47 -17.61 -23.19
N CYS A 94 14.15 -18.07 -22.13
CA CYS A 94 14.69 -19.43 -22.05
C CYS A 94 13.57 -20.49 -22.13
N LEU A 95 12.46 -20.29 -21.42
CA LEU A 95 11.31 -21.20 -21.47
C LEU A 95 10.67 -21.25 -22.85
N ALA A 96 10.54 -20.10 -23.54
CA ALA A 96 10.02 -20.04 -24.90
C ALA A 96 10.92 -20.80 -25.91
N ILE A 97 12.24 -20.66 -25.78
CA ILE A 97 13.21 -21.40 -26.61
C ILE A 97 13.09 -22.91 -26.37
N LEU A 98 13.02 -23.35 -25.10
CA LEU A 98 12.89 -24.76 -24.74
C LEU A 98 11.56 -25.36 -25.22
N ALA A 99 10.45 -24.62 -25.09
CA ALA A 99 9.15 -25.05 -25.61
C ALA A 99 9.15 -25.15 -27.15
N GLY A 100 9.74 -24.16 -27.84
CA GLY A 100 9.88 -24.17 -29.30
C GLY A 100 10.73 -25.34 -29.81
N LEU A 101 11.84 -25.64 -29.13
CA LEU A 101 12.68 -26.81 -29.42
C LEU A 101 11.95 -28.13 -29.12
N GLY A 102 11.21 -28.22 -28.02
CA GLY A 102 10.44 -29.42 -27.64
C GLY A 102 9.37 -29.80 -28.66
N VAL A 103 8.68 -28.82 -29.26
CA VAL A 103 7.68 -29.07 -30.32
C VAL A 103 8.32 -29.61 -31.59
N GLY A 104 9.55 -29.20 -31.92
CA GLY A 104 10.29 -29.73 -33.08
C GLY A 104 10.70 -31.20 -32.94
N VAL A 105 10.90 -31.69 -31.72
CA VAL A 105 11.35 -33.08 -31.46
C VAL A 105 10.18 -34.06 -31.37
N VAL A 106 9.00 -33.62 -30.88
CA VAL A 106 7.81 -34.48 -30.77
C VAL A 106 7.04 -34.60 -32.10
N GLY A 107 7.16 -33.63 -33.00
CA GLY A 107 6.53 -33.66 -34.34
C GLY A 107 7.14 -34.66 -35.34
N GLY A 108 8.25 -35.31 -35.00
CA GLY A 108 8.91 -36.32 -35.84
C GLY A 108 8.42 -37.77 -35.64
N SER A 109 7.45 -37.99 -34.75
CA SER A 109 6.97 -39.34 -34.44
C SER A 109 5.81 -39.72 -35.36
N GLY A 110 6.16 -40.22 -36.54
CA GLY A 110 5.36 -41.13 -37.36
C GLY A 110 3.97 -40.66 -37.77
N ALA A 111 3.82 -40.27 -39.04
CA ALA A 111 2.54 -40.39 -39.71
C ALA A 111 2.03 -41.83 -39.50
N ALA A 112 1.06 -42.01 -38.61
CA ALA A 112 0.34 -43.27 -38.47
C ALA A 112 -0.34 -43.54 -39.81
N ARG A 113 0.26 -44.40 -40.63
CA ARG A 113 -0.41 -44.97 -41.81
C ARG A 113 -1.67 -45.66 -41.28
N PRO A 114 -2.89 -45.24 -41.67
CA PRO A 114 -4.06 -45.98 -41.28
C PRO A 114 -3.97 -47.37 -41.92
N VAL A 115 -3.78 -48.41 -41.10
CA VAL A 115 -4.00 -49.79 -41.54
C VAL A 115 -5.50 -49.96 -41.66
N VAL A 116 -5.99 -49.90 -42.90
CA VAL A 116 -7.36 -50.27 -43.21
C VAL A 116 -7.40 -51.80 -43.17
N ALA A 117 -7.90 -52.37 -42.08
CA ALA A 117 -8.18 -53.80 -42.01
C ALA A 117 -9.33 -54.10 -42.97
N ALA A 118 -9.09 -54.94 -43.97
CA ALA A 118 -10.14 -55.42 -44.87
C ALA A 118 -11.10 -56.31 -44.06
N LEU A 119 -12.36 -55.88 -43.90
CA LEU A 119 -13.41 -56.74 -43.39
C LEU A 119 -13.99 -57.57 -44.54
N SER A 120 -13.92 -58.89 -44.44
CA SER A 120 -14.62 -59.79 -45.36
C SER A 120 -16.11 -59.84 -44.97
N PRO A 121 -17.06 -59.86 -45.94
CA PRO A 121 -18.48 -59.95 -45.62
C PRO A 121 -18.78 -61.25 -44.85
N VAL A 122 -19.47 -61.11 -43.71
CA VAL A 122 -20.08 -62.24 -43.01
C VAL A 122 -21.17 -62.84 -43.89
N ASP A 123 -21.11 -64.16 -44.07
CA ASP A 123 -22.03 -64.93 -44.90
C ASP A 123 -23.48 -64.77 -44.39
N ARG A 124 -24.39 -64.37 -45.29
CA ARG A 124 -25.78 -64.00 -44.93
C ARG A 124 -26.65 -65.21 -44.58
N ASP A 125 -26.18 -66.41 -44.87
CA ASP A 125 -26.89 -67.66 -44.59
C ASP A 125 -26.52 -68.28 -43.23
N ALA A 126 -25.72 -67.58 -42.40
CA ALA A 126 -25.46 -68.01 -41.03
C ALA A 126 -26.75 -67.94 -40.19
N PRO A 127 -27.27 -69.08 -39.69
CA PRO A 127 -28.52 -69.08 -38.94
C PRO A 127 -28.33 -68.38 -37.59
N VAL A 128 -29.07 -67.28 -37.39
CA VAL A 128 -29.12 -66.57 -36.10
C VAL A 128 -30.14 -67.28 -35.21
N ALA A 129 -29.65 -68.05 -34.23
CA ALA A 129 -30.49 -68.62 -33.18
C ALA A 129 -30.52 -67.67 -31.97
N ALA A 130 -31.72 -67.21 -31.60
CA ALA A 130 -31.94 -66.48 -30.34
C ALA A 130 -32.76 -67.36 -29.39
N VAL A 131 -32.27 -67.55 -28.17
CA VAL A 131 -33.03 -68.22 -27.11
C VAL A 131 -33.78 -67.16 -26.32
N VAL A 132 -35.11 -67.20 -26.36
CA VAL A 132 -35.96 -66.30 -25.58
C VAL A 132 -36.34 -67.01 -24.29
N GLY A 133 -35.72 -66.59 -23.17
CA GLY A 133 -36.17 -66.97 -21.83
C GLY A 133 -37.21 -65.98 -21.33
N TYR A 134 -38.37 -66.47 -20.90
CA TYR A 134 -39.33 -65.68 -20.13
C TYR A 134 -39.23 -66.10 -18.65
N TRP A 135 -39.16 -65.14 -17.76
CA TRP A 135 -39.29 -65.36 -16.32
C TRP A 135 -40.77 -65.31 -15.94
N ALA A 136 -41.23 -66.26 -15.13
CA ALA A 136 -42.53 -66.20 -14.47
C ALA A 136 -42.40 -65.35 -13.19
N ASN A 137 -43.37 -64.46 -12.98
CA ASN A 137 -43.48 -63.55 -11.83
C ASN A 137 -43.95 -64.26 -10.56
#